data_AF-A0A5C5UW22-F1
#
_entry.id   AF-A0A5C5UW22-F1
#
_cell.length_a   1.000
_cell.length_b   1.000
_cell.length_c   1.000
_cell.angle_alpha   90.00
_cell.angle_beta   90.00
_cell.angle_gamma   90.00
#
_symmetry.space_group_name_H-M   'P 1'
#
loop_
_entity.id
_entity.type
_entity.pdbx_description
1 polymer ?
#
loop_
_entity_poly.entity_id
_entity_poly.type
_entity_poly.pdbx_seq_one_letter_code
_entity_poly.pdbx_strand_id
1 'polypeptide(L)' 'MNEISLILKHEEALVLFEWLASLEEKSDSSMCDDAEQKVIWKIEAQLEKLLPDVVMEDYKDRVSAAKLKI' A
#
# COMPACT_ATOMS: atom_id res chain seq x y z
N MET A 1 -15.44 20.14 -2.73
CA MET A 1 -14.78 18.92 -2.22
C MET A 1 -13.31 19.08 -2.57
N ASN A 2 -12.42 19.15 -1.57
CA ASN A 2 -11.00 19.34 -1.82
C ASN A 2 -10.38 17.98 -2.08
N GLU A 3 -9.66 17.85 -3.19
CA GLU A 3 -8.89 16.67 -3.54
C GLU A 3 -7.46 16.84 -3.00
N ILE A 4 -6.90 15.77 -2.46
CA ILE A 4 -5.51 15.71 -2.01
C ILE A 4 -4.78 14.71 -2.92
N SER A 5 -3.74 15.15 -3.59
CA SER A 5 -2.91 14.31 -4.45
C SER A 5 -1.54 14.07 -3.82
N LEU A 6 -1.07 12.82 -3.89
CA LEU A 6 0.26 12.41 -3.47
C LEU A 6 1.02 11.90 -4.70
N ILE A 7 2.24 12.40 -4.91
CA ILE A 7 3.11 11.95 -6.00
C ILE A 7 4.19 11.08 -5.37
N LEU A 8 4.23 9.82 -5.77
CA LEU A 8 5.21 8.84 -5.32
C LEU A 8 5.95 8.29 -6.54
N LYS A 9 7.25 8.01 -6.37
CA LYS A 9 7.97 7.14 -7.30
C LYS A 9 7.43 5.72 -7.18
N HIS A 10 7.68 4.93 -8.22
CA HIS A 10 7.22 3.54 -8.26
C HIS A 10 7.76 2.73 -7.07
N GLU A 11 9.03 2.90 -6.69
CA GLU A 11 9.58 2.22 -5.51
C GLU A 11 8.88 2.61 -4.20
N GLU A 12 8.62 3.90 -4.01
CA GLU A 12 7.93 4.43 -2.83
C GLU A 12 6.50 3.89 -2.75
N ALA A 13 5.81 3.81 -3.89
CA ALA A 13 4.45 3.26 -3.98
C ALA A 13 4.40 1.76 -3.64
N LEU A 14 5.38 0.96 -4.11
CA LEU A 14 5.49 -0.46 -3.74
C LEU A 14 5.71 -0.65 -2.25
N VAL A 15 6.61 0.15 -1.65
CA VAL A 15 6.91 0.05 -0.22
C VAL A 15 5.73 0.51 0.63
N LEU A 16 5.04 1.58 0.23
CA LEU A 16 3.82 2.03 0.89
C LEU A 16 2.73 0.95 0.84
N PHE A 17 2.49 0.37 -0.34
CA PHE A 17 1.47 -0.67 -0.50
C PHE A 17 1.77 -1.90 0.37
N GLU A 18 3.01 -2.40 0.36
CA GLU A 18 3.42 -3.51 1.23
C GLU A 18 3.21 -3.18 2.72
N TRP A 19 3.54 -1.96 3.13
CA TRP A 19 3.38 -1.56 4.53
C TRP A 19 1.90 -1.55 4.92
N LEU A 20 1.02 -0.98 4.10
CA LEU A 20 -0.43 -0.95 4.33
C LEU A 20 -1.01 -2.37 4.46
N ALA A 21 -0.70 -3.26 3.51
CA ALA A 21 -1.14 -4.65 3.57
C ALA A 21 -0.65 -5.37 4.84
N SER A 22 0.57 -5.06 5.30
CA SER A 22 1.11 -5.65 6.53
C SER A 22 0.44 -5.14 7.81
N LEU A 23 -0.24 -3.99 7.76
CA LEU A 23 -1.02 -3.50 8.90
C LEU A 23 -2.27 -4.36 9.12
N GLU A 24 -2.92 -4.80 8.05
CA GLU A 24 -4.08 -5.68 8.13
C GLU A 24 -3.72 -7.06 8.70
N GLU A 25 -2.57 -7.61 8.32
CA GLU A 25 -2.08 -8.88 8.84
C GLU A 25 -1.71 -8.81 10.33
N LYS A 26 -1.28 -7.63 10.81
CA LYS A 26 -0.82 -7.41 12.19
C LYS A 26 -1.87 -6.83 13.10
N SER A 27 -2.94 -6.26 12.56
CA SER A 27 -4.04 -5.77 13.35
C SER A 27 -4.83 -6.94 13.92
N ASP A 28 -4.65 -7.21 15.21
CA ASP A 28 -5.78 -7.66 16.01
C ASP A 28 -6.89 -6.63 15.77
N SER A 29 -8.07 -7.10 15.39
CA SER A 29 -9.20 -6.32 14.84
C SER A 29 -9.75 -5.20 15.75
N SER A 30 -9.05 -4.90 16.84
CA SER A 30 -9.35 -3.93 17.88
C SER A 30 -8.58 -2.60 17.75
N MET A 31 -7.60 -2.49 16.84
CA MET A 31 -6.72 -1.32 16.74
C MET A 31 -7.14 -0.25 15.73
N CYS A 32 -8.07 -0.52 14.82
CA CYS A 32 -8.46 0.41 13.75
C CYS A 32 -9.96 0.69 13.78
N ASP A 33 -10.34 1.98 13.76
CA ASP A 33 -11.76 2.36 13.65
C ASP A 33 -12.30 2.08 12.24
N ASP A 34 -13.61 1.82 12.13
CA ASP A 34 -14.28 1.56 10.86
C ASP A 34 -14.01 2.63 9.78
N ALA A 35 -13.83 3.89 10.18
CA ALA A 35 -13.54 4.98 9.26
C ALA A 35 -12.11 4.89 8.71
N GLU A 36 -11.15 4.55 9.57
CA GLU A 36 -9.73 4.42 9.21
C GLU A 36 -9.53 3.24 8.26
N GLN A 37 -10.13 2.09 8.57
CA GLN A 37 -10.08 0.90 7.72
C GLN A 37 -10.62 1.18 6.31
N LYS A 38 -11.74 1.91 6.21
CA LYS A 38 -12.31 2.31 4.90
C LYS A 38 -11.38 3.21 4.11
N VAL A 39 -10.64 4.10 4.78
CA VAL A 39 -9.65 4.97 4.12
C VAL A 39 -8.47 4.15 3.63
N ILE A 40 -7.96 3.21 4.43
CA ILE A 40 -6.87 2.30 4.05
C ILE A 40 -7.27 1.48 2.81
N TRP A 41 -8.41 0.78 2.85
CA TRP A 41 -8.92 0.01 1.70
C TRP A 41 -9.08 0.87 0.44
N LYS A 42 -9.51 2.12 0.59
CA LYS A 42 -9.65 3.03 -0.55
C LYS A 42 -8.28 3.41 -1.13
N ILE A 43 -7.25 3.55 -0.29
CA ILE A 43 -5.88 3.83 -0.75
C ILE A 43 -5.30 2.58 -1.42
N GLU A 44 -5.43 1.40 -0.82
CA GLU A 44 -4.98 0.13 -1.39
C GLU A 44 -5.61 -0.14 -2.75
N ALA A 45 -6.94 -0.02 -2.87
CA ALA A 45 -7.64 -0.20 -4.14
C ALA A 45 -7.23 0.82 -5.23
N GLN A 46 -6.72 2.00 -4.84
CA GLN A 46 -6.15 2.95 -5.79
C GLN A 46 -4.73 2.55 -6.21
N LEU A 47 -3.92 2.09 -5.25
CA LEU A 47 -2.57 1.62 -5.50
C LEU A 47 -2.56 0.35 -6.35
N GLU A 48 -3.41 -0.65 -6.07
CA GLU A 48 -3.53 -1.89 -6.86
C GLU A 48 -3.84 -1.62 -8.34
N LYS A 49 -4.66 -0.59 -8.63
CA LYS A 49 -4.97 -0.19 -10.01
C LYS A 49 -3.76 0.39 -10.74
N LEU A 50 -2.83 0.98 -10.01
CA LEU A 50 -1.66 1.67 -10.55
C LEU A 50 -0.38 0.81 -10.50
N LEU A 51 -0.36 -0.24 -9.66
CA LEU A 51 0.77 -1.12 -9.41
C LEU A 51 0.45 -2.54 -9.91
N PRO A 52 0.67 -2.84 -11.21
CA PRO A 52 0.48 -4.19 -11.74
C PRO A 52 1.42 -5.22 -11.07
N ASP A 53 2.50 -4.77 -10.42
CA ASP A 53 3.45 -5.59 -9.69
C ASP A 53 2.86 -6.38 -8.53
N VAL A 54 1.75 -5.91 -7.94
CA VAL A 54 1.11 -6.57 -6.79
C VAL A 54 0.62 -7.99 -7.12
N VAL A 55 0.26 -8.26 -8.38
CA VAL A 55 -0.22 -9.57 -8.82
C VAL A 55 0.87 -10.44 -9.45
N MET A 56 2.12 -9.97 -9.48
CA MET A 56 3.24 -10.73 -10.04
C MET A 56 3.82 -11.72 -9.01
N GLU A 57 4.27 -12.88 -9.49
CA GLU A 57 4.84 -13.92 -8.62
C GLU A 57 6.11 -13.45 -7.89
N ASP A 58 6.85 -12.49 -8.47
CA ASP A 58 8.08 -11.91 -7.91
C ASP A 58 7.84 -10.63 -7.10
N TYR A 59 6.58 -10.34 -6.71
CA TYR A 59 6.20 -9.12 -6.00
C TYR A 59 7.07 -8.84 -4.76
N LYS A 60 7.32 -9.85 -3.91
CA LYS A 60 8.13 -9.68 -2.69
C LYS A 60 9.59 -9.32 -2.98
N ASP A 61 10.15 -9.82 -4.09
CA ASP A 61 11.51 -9.47 -4.51
C ASP A 61 11.57 -8.03 -5.02
N ARG A 62 10.55 -7.59 -5.76
CA ARG A 62 10.41 -6.19 -6.23
C ARG A 62 10.32 -5.21 -5.08
N VAL A 63 9.51 -5.52 -4.07
CA VAL A 63 9.41 -4.72 -2.84
C VAL A 63 10.75 -4.66 -2.12
N SER A 64 11.45 -5.79 -2.00
CA SER A 64 12.78 -5.83 -1.37
C SER A 64 13.80 -4.98 -2.11
N ALA A 65 13.79 -5.04 -3.45
CA ALA A 65 14.63 -4.18 -4.29
C ALA A 65 14.25 -2.70 -4.18
N ALA A 66 12.95 -2.39 -4.10
CA ALA A 66 12.45 -1.03 -3.91
C ALA A 66 12.94 -0.43 -2.59
N LYS A 67 12.88 -1.20 -1.49
CA LYS A 67 13.38 -0.78 -0.16
C LYS A 67 14.86 -0.40 -0.13
N LEU A 68 15.68 -0.94 -1.04
CA LEU A 68 17.11 -0.61 -1.13
C LEU A 68 17.40 0.69 -1.91
N LYS A 69 16.39 1.26 -2.56
CA LYS A 69 16.51 2.44 -3.44
C LYS A 69 15.96 3.73 -2.84
N ILE A 70 15.29 3.63 -1.69
CA ILE A 70 14.75 4.73 -0.88
C ILE A 70 15.63 4.92 0.35
#